data_AF-A0A925M1C2-F1
#
_entry.id   AF-A0A925M1C2-F1
#
_cell.length_a   1.000
_cell.length_b   1.000
_cell.length_c   1.000
_cell.angle_alpha   90.00
_cell.angle_beta   90.00
_cell.angle_gamma   90.00
#
_symmetry.space_group_name_H-M   'P 1'
#
loop_
_entity.id
_entity.type
_entity.pdbx_description
1 polymer ?
#
loop_
_entity_poly.entity_id
_entity_poly.type
_entity_poly.pdbx_seq_one_letter_code
_entity_poly.pdbx_strand_id
1 'polypeptide(L)'
;MSETLPSPDRYLQLLDQIVQMTLKGNIRSKEQVYQLLMEGVSTGTGELFERCLQQQVDRVQAQLSAETDELKQAKAARSRRALQTIQGEWERWQQQNQASEAIASVIQKITTAEATQRLPEFLRAIDPNQPQCLSTTQLKQLAKVLQQQGDSNSDSDVQQELYQLAAGINRGLASWERVQDQLVSWIYDQGETLGFAGTSAKSDPWTVWSKQLTHPQLIQLFRAIALNESVSEFAARMSALDSSTWVELVILLQYIQQGLVAWFDRLVYDAKVGAKLSISTFLAFSILWSQLARGFAQATALNAFHQSQFSEGAIQVTLQILRSFAQRPYFPLYGGVFASFPGSQLRSVVNYLDEPLKRAEGTQEKARILTLIGSSERAQGLLDRAK
;
A
#
# COMPACT_ATOMS: atom_id res chain seq x y z
N MET A 1 -28.29 -15.82 19.91
CA MET A 1 -27.75 -16.13 21.25
C MET A 1 -26.89 -14.95 21.65
N SER A 2 -27.14 -14.36 22.81
CA SER A 2 -26.49 -13.12 23.26
C SER A 2 -25.01 -13.38 23.53
N GLU A 3 -24.12 -12.87 22.66
CA GLU A 3 -22.69 -12.82 22.94
C GLU A 3 -22.49 -11.91 24.15
N THR A 4 -22.10 -12.51 25.27
CA THR A 4 -21.70 -11.79 26.48
C THR A 4 -20.47 -10.95 26.17
N LEU A 5 -20.66 -9.63 26.07
CA LEU A 5 -19.58 -8.65 25.95
C LEU A 5 -18.50 -8.95 27.01
N PRO A 6 -17.20 -8.98 26.63
CA PRO A 6 -16.12 -9.16 27.60
C PRO A 6 -16.16 -8.07 28.68
N SER A 7 -16.20 -8.46 29.96
CA SER A 7 -16.23 -7.52 31.08
C SER A 7 -14.80 -7.10 31.51
N PRO A 8 -14.61 -5.86 32.00
CA PRO A 8 -13.33 -5.42 32.58
C PRO A 8 -12.77 -6.36 33.65
N ASP A 9 -13.66 -6.97 34.45
CA ASP A 9 -13.29 -7.92 35.50
C ASP A 9 -12.59 -9.16 34.94
N ARG A 10 -12.97 -9.63 33.74
CA ARG A 10 -12.32 -10.77 33.08
C ARG A 10 -10.87 -10.45 32.72
N TYR A 11 -10.60 -9.22 32.25
CA TYR A 11 -9.24 -8.80 31.92
C TYR A 11 -8.38 -8.55 33.16
N LEU A 12 -8.95 -8.00 34.22
CA LEU A 12 -8.26 -7.89 35.51
C LEU A 12 -7.89 -9.27 36.08
N GLN A 13 -8.79 -10.26 35.99
CA GLN A 13 -8.51 -11.63 36.41
C GLN A 13 -7.41 -12.29 35.57
N LEU A 14 -7.43 -12.10 34.25
CA LEU A 14 -6.39 -12.61 33.35
C LEU A 14 -5.02 -12.01 33.69
N LEU A 15 -4.94 -10.69 33.91
CA LEU A 15 -3.72 -10.01 34.31
C LEU A 15 -3.19 -10.53 35.65
N ASP A 16 -4.06 -10.65 36.65
CA ASP A 16 -3.69 -11.19 37.96
C ASP A 16 -3.21 -12.64 37.87
N GLN A 17 -3.84 -13.47 37.02
CA GLN A 17 -3.42 -14.84 36.79
C GLN A 17 -2.02 -14.91 36.21
N ILE A 18 -1.73 -14.14 35.15
CA ILE A 18 -0.40 -14.13 34.50
C ILE A 18 0.66 -13.60 35.50
N VAL A 19 0.35 -12.56 36.27
CA VAL A 19 1.26 -12.03 37.31
C VAL A 19 1.53 -13.08 38.37
N GLN A 20 0.50 -13.76 38.90
CA GLN A 20 0.67 -14.82 39.91
C GLN A 20 1.47 -16.01 39.37
N MET A 21 1.23 -16.43 38.12
CA MET A 21 2.02 -17.48 37.48
C MET A 21 3.49 -17.08 37.32
N THR A 22 3.76 -15.81 37.00
CA THR A 22 5.12 -15.27 36.93
C THR A 22 5.79 -15.26 38.30
N LEU A 23 5.08 -14.80 39.34
CA LEU A 23 5.61 -14.76 40.72
C LEU A 23 5.91 -16.15 41.28
N LYS A 24 5.14 -17.17 40.90
CA LYS A 24 5.36 -18.58 41.26
C LYS A 24 6.46 -19.26 40.44
N GLY A 25 7.00 -18.60 39.41
CA GLY A 25 7.99 -19.17 38.51
C GLY A 25 7.42 -20.18 37.50
N ASN A 26 6.10 -20.17 37.29
CA ASN A 26 5.41 -21.09 36.38
C ASN A 26 5.48 -20.65 34.91
N ILE A 27 5.85 -19.39 34.65
CA ILE A 27 6.09 -18.87 33.30
C ILE A 27 7.55 -19.05 32.96
N ARG A 28 7.81 -19.88 31.95
CA ARG A 28 9.17 -20.26 31.51
C ARG A 28 9.70 -19.36 30.39
N SER A 29 8.82 -18.65 29.67
CA SER A 29 9.21 -17.77 28.57
C SER A 29 8.17 -16.67 28.31
N LYS A 30 8.59 -15.61 27.61
CA LYS A 30 7.69 -14.56 27.11
C LYS A 30 6.63 -15.11 26.15
N GLU A 31 6.96 -16.16 25.41
CA GLU A 31 6.03 -16.79 24.47
C GLU A 31 4.81 -17.44 25.17
N GLN A 32 4.97 -17.92 26.41
CA GLN A 32 3.82 -18.41 27.19
C GLN A 32 2.87 -17.26 27.61
N VAL A 33 3.41 -16.07 27.86
CA VAL A 33 2.60 -14.87 28.13
C VAL A 33 1.80 -14.50 26.88
N TYR A 34 2.44 -14.54 25.71
CA TYR A 34 1.80 -14.28 24.42
C TYR A 34 0.62 -15.24 24.14
N GLN A 35 0.79 -16.55 24.36
CA GLN A 35 -0.28 -17.54 24.17
C GLN A 35 -1.47 -17.30 25.12
N LEU A 36 -1.21 -16.98 26.39
CA LEU A 36 -2.28 -16.66 27.35
C LEU A 36 -3.04 -15.38 26.98
N LEU A 37 -2.37 -14.40 26.37
CA LEU A 37 -3.03 -13.20 25.84
C LEU A 37 -3.88 -13.52 24.60
N MET A 38 -3.41 -14.38 23.70
CA MET A 38 -4.18 -14.83 22.54
C MET A 38 -5.47 -15.56 22.93
N GLU A 39 -5.41 -16.45 23.92
CA GLU A 39 -6.58 -17.19 24.40
C GLU A 39 -7.51 -16.34 25.27
N GLY A 40 -6.93 -15.39 26.01
CA GLY A 40 -7.63 -14.60 27.03
C GLY A 40 -8.31 -13.34 26.52
N VAL A 41 -7.84 -12.76 25.40
CA VAL A 41 -8.35 -11.48 24.88
C VAL A 41 -9.21 -11.67 23.63
N SER A 42 -10.44 -11.18 23.69
CA SER A 42 -11.38 -11.23 22.57
C SER A 42 -11.06 -10.17 21.51
N THR A 43 -11.22 -10.54 20.24
CA THR A 43 -11.06 -9.62 19.08
C THR A 43 -11.96 -8.39 19.23
N GLY A 44 -11.47 -7.21 18.84
CA GLY A 44 -12.21 -5.95 18.95
C GLY A 44 -12.36 -5.35 20.37
N THR A 45 -11.77 -5.94 21.42
CA THR A 45 -11.82 -5.41 22.80
C THR A 45 -10.46 -4.96 23.37
N GLY A 46 -9.48 -4.74 22.49
CA GLY A 46 -8.11 -4.38 22.88
C GLY A 46 -8.00 -3.10 23.71
N GLU A 47 -8.81 -2.08 23.42
CA GLU A 47 -8.81 -0.82 24.19
C GLU A 47 -9.24 -1.03 25.65
N LEU A 48 -10.20 -1.94 25.91
CA LEU A 48 -10.64 -2.27 27.27
C LEU A 48 -9.55 -3.02 28.04
N PHE A 49 -8.88 -3.95 27.37
CA PHE A 49 -7.74 -4.67 27.95
C PHE A 49 -6.59 -3.70 28.30
N GLU A 50 -6.26 -2.79 27.39
CA GLU A 50 -5.18 -1.80 27.56
C GLU A 50 -5.44 -0.86 28.74
N ARG A 51 -6.69 -0.39 28.90
CA ARG A 51 -7.09 0.38 30.08
C ARG A 51 -6.92 -0.40 31.39
N CYS A 52 -7.31 -1.68 31.41
CA CYS A 52 -7.14 -2.54 32.59
C CYS A 52 -5.67 -2.81 32.91
N LEU A 53 -4.84 -3.02 31.89
CA LEU A 53 -3.40 -3.21 32.02
C LEU A 53 -2.74 -1.97 32.60
N GLN A 54 -3.03 -0.79 32.05
CA GLN A 54 -2.48 0.48 32.52
C GLN A 54 -2.88 0.75 33.97
N GLN A 55 -4.15 0.50 34.33
CA GLN A 55 -4.64 0.65 35.70
C GLN A 55 -3.86 -0.25 36.70
N GLN A 56 -3.53 -1.48 36.31
CA GLN A 56 -2.75 -2.40 37.14
C GLN A 56 -1.28 -1.97 37.26
N VAL A 57 -0.68 -1.48 36.16
CA VAL A 57 0.68 -0.91 36.18
C VAL A 57 0.75 0.26 37.15
N ASP A 58 -0.19 1.20 37.06
CA ASP A 58 -0.23 2.38 37.92
C ASP A 58 -0.44 1.99 39.40
N ARG A 59 -1.31 1.01 39.67
CA ARG A 59 -1.54 0.49 41.02
C ARG A 59 -0.28 -0.13 41.64
N VAL A 60 0.42 -0.98 40.88
CA VAL A 60 1.64 -1.64 41.36
C VAL A 60 2.79 -0.62 41.51
N GLN A 61 2.86 0.39 40.64
CA GLN A 61 3.83 1.46 40.73
C GLN A 61 3.59 2.35 41.97
N ALA A 62 2.34 2.67 42.29
CA ALA A 62 1.97 3.38 43.51
C ALA A 62 2.31 2.57 44.78
N GLN A 63 2.04 1.26 44.79
CA GLN A 63 2.41 0.36 45.90
C GLN A 63 3.92 0.29 46.10
N LEU A 64 4.70 0.22 45.02
CA LEU A 64 6.16 0.21 45.09
C LEU A 64 6.74 1.49 45.70
N SER A 65 6.05 2.62 45.49
CA SER A 65 6.48 3.95 45.95
C SER A 65 6.11 4.23 47.41
N ALA A 66 5.04 3.61 47.92
CA ALA A 66 4.50 3.85 49.26
C ALA A 66 4.91 2.81 50.31
N GLU A 67 5.34 1.62 49.89
CA GLU A 67 5.65 0.52 50.80
C GLU A 67 7.09 0.61 51.33
N THR A 68 7.28 0.47 52.64
CA THR A 68 8.60 0.51 53.31
C THR A 68 9.14 -0.87 53.70
N ASP A 69 8.31 -1.91 53.62
CA ASP A 69 8.67 -3.29 53.92
C ASP A 69 9.42 -3.93 52.73
N GLU A 70 10.65 -4.36 52.95
CA GLU A 70 11.54 -4.95 51.93
C GLU A 70 10.92 -6.15 51.21
N LEU A 71 10.17 -7.02 51.91
CA LEU A 71 9.56 -8.21 51.33
C LEU A 71 8.42 -7.83 50.38
N LYS A 72 7.61 -6.85 50.78
CA LYS A 72 6.50 -6.36 49.96
C LYS A 72 6.99 -5.51 48.79
N GLN A 73 8.04 -4.72 48.98
CA GLN A 73 8.74 -4.02 47.89
C GLN A 73 9.30 -5.01 46.86
N ALA A 74 9.96 -6.09 47.30
CA ALA A 74 10.49 -7.11 46.41
C ALA A 74 9.37 -7.81 45.62
N LYS A 75 8.23 -8.10 46.25
CA LYS A 75 7.05 -8.66 45.57
C LYS A 75 6.48 -7.68 44.55
N ALA A 76 6.29 -6.42 44.92
CA ALA A 76 5.79 -5.38 44.01
C ALA A 76 6.74 -5.16 42.82
N ALA A 77 8.06 -5.21 43.05
CA ALA A 77 9.06 -5.09 41.98
C ALA A 77 8.98 -6.25 40.98
N ARG A 78 8.75 -7.47 41.46
CA ARG A 78 8.54 -8.64 40.58
C ARG A 78 7.22 -8.57 39.83
N SER A 79 6.14 -8.13 40.48
CA SER A 79 4.85 -7.89 39.82
C SER A 79 4.97 -6.83 38.72
N ARG A 80 5.73 -5.75 38.95
CA ARG A 80 5.99 -4.73 37.93
C ARG A 80 6.71 -5.31 36.71
N ARG A 81 7.74 -6.14 36.91
CA ARG A 81 8.44 -6.80 35.80
C ARG A 81 7.52 -7.75 35.01
N ALA A 82 6.62 -8.44 35.69
CA ALA A 82 5.61 -9.29 35.05
C ALA A 82 4.66 -8.44 34.18
N LEU A 83 4.12 -7.34 34.72
CA LEU A 83 3.25 -6.42 33.97
C LEU A 83 3.97 -5.77 32.78
N GLN A 84 5.24 -5.38 32.91
CA GLN A 84 6.04 -4.86 31.79
C GLN A 84 6.26 -5.93 30.69
N THR A 85 6.38 -7.20 31.07
CA THR A 85 6.47 -8.30 30.11
C THR A 85 5.14 -8.49 29.38
N ILE A 86 4.01 -8.44 30.11
CA ILE A 86 2.67 -8.47 29.51
C ILE A 86 2.48 -7.29 28.54
N GLN A 87 2.91 -6.08 28.91
CA GLN A 87 2.83 -4.90 28.05
C GLN A 87 3.60 -5.08 26.74
N GLY A 88 4.85 -5.55 26.80
CA GLY A 88 5.65 -5.79 25.59
C GLY A 88 5.07 -6.88 24.68
N GLU A 89 4.54 -7.97 25.25
CA GLU A 89 3.89 -9.02 24.45
C GLU A 89 2.50 -8.58 23.95
N TRP A 90 1.81 -7.70 24.67
CA TRP A 90 0.56 -7.09 24.22
C TRP A 90 0.79 -6.13 23.05
N GLU A 91 1.83 -5.31 23.08
CA GLU A 91 2.23 -4.47 21.94
C GLU A 91 2.56 -5.32 20.71
N ARG A 92 3.30 -6.42 20.90
CA ARG A 92 3.58 -7.40 19.84
C ARG A 92 2.30 -8.03 19.30
N TRP A 93 1.37 -8.40 20.18
CA TRP A 93 0.07 -8.94 19.79
C TRP A 93 -0.78 -7.91 19.04
N GLN A 94 -0.87 -6.66 19.51
CA GLN A 94 -1.60 -5.59 18.82
C GLN A 94 -1.05 -5.38 17.40
N GLN A 95 0.28 -5.36 17.22
CA GLN A 95 0.88 -5.24 15.89
C GLN A 95 0.48 -6.40 14.97
N GLN A 96 0.44 -7.63 15.49
CA GLN A 96 0.04 -8.82 14.71
C GLN A 96 -1.48 -8.92 14.49
N ASN A 97 -2.28 -8.48 15.45
CA ASN A 97 -3.73 -8.61 15.41
C ASN A 97 -4.39 -7.44 14.67
N GLN A 98 -3.88 -6.21 14.76
CA GLN A 98 -4.28 -5.11 13.88
C GLN A 98 -4.02 -5.45 12.41
N ALA A 99 -2.89 -6.10 12.12
CA ALA A 99 -2.61 -6.60 10.79
C ALA A 99 -3.64 -7.66 10.33
N SER A 100 -4.12 -8.50 11.25
CA SER A 100 -5.12 -9.54 10.98
C SER A 100 -6.55 -8.98 10.86
N GLU A 101 -6.92 -7.99 11.68
CA GLU A 101 -8.21 -7.29 11.61
C GLU A 101 -8.32 -6.47 10.31
N ALA A 102 -7.25 -5.80 9.89
CA ALA A 102 -7.22 -5.09 8.61
C ALA A 102 -7.43 -6.04 7.42
N ILE A 103 -6.78 -7.20 7.42
CA ILE A 103 -6.98 -8.24 6.38
C ILE A 103 -8.42 -8.76 6.43
N ALA A 104 -8.96 -9.07 7.61
CA ALA A 104 -10.33 -9.56 7.75
C ALA A 104 -11.36 -8.54 7.23
N SER A 105 -11.17 -7.25 7.51
CA SER A 105 -12.01 -6.17 7.00
C SER A 105 -11.94 -6.07 5.48
N VAL A 106 -10.75 -6.14 4.90
CA VAL A 106 -10.56 -6.12 3.43
C VAL A 106 -11.21 -7.33 2.78
N ILE A 107 -11.02 -8.53 3.33
CA ILE A 107 -11.67 -9.75 2.82
C ILE A 107 -13.18 -9.56 2.83
N GLN A 108 -13.76 -9.13 3.94
CA GLN A 108 -15.19 -8.92 4.05
C GLN A 108 -15.69 -7.92 3.00
N LYS A 109 -15.01 -6.78 2.82
CA LYS A 109 -15.39 -5.78 1.80
C LYS A 109 -15.34 -6.35 0.39
N ILE A 110 -14.33 -7.16 0.05
CA ILE A 110 -14.19 -7.75 -1.28
C ILE A 110 -15.24 -8.85 -1.51
N THR A 111 -15.48 -9.72 -0.53
CA THR A 111 -16.40 -10.86 -0.70
C THR A 111 -17.86 -10.45 -0.68
N THR A 112 -18.24 -9.40 0.05
CA THR A 112 -19.62 -8.90 0.09
C THR A 112 -19.91 -7.83 -0.98
N ALA A 113 -18.88 -7.29 -1.63
CA ALA A 113 -19.05 -6.32 -2.70
C ALA A 113 -19.68 -6.93 -3.95
N GLU A 114 -20.45 -6.11 -4.66
CA GLU A 114 -20.91 -6.38 -6.02
C GLU A 114 -19.72 -6.51 -6.99
N ALA A 115 -19.89 -7.25 -8.08
CA ALA A 115 -18.83 -7.53 -9.06
C ALA A 115 -18.08 -6.28 -9.56
N THR A 116 -18.81 -5.17 -9.76
CA THR A 116 -18.23 -3.89 -10.20
C THR A 116 -17.35 -3.22 -9.15
N GLN A 117 -17.56 -3.53 -7.86
CA GLN A 117 -16.89 -2.89 -6.72
C GLN A 117 -15.73 -3.72 -6.13
N ARG A 118 -15.64 -5.02 -6.43
CA ARG A 118 -14.58 -5.88 -5.88
C ARG A 118 -13.17 -5.41 -6.20
N LEU A 119 -12.92 -5.04 -7.47
CA LEU A 119 -11.62 -4.53 -7.90
C LEU A 119 -11.31 -3.16 -7.28
N PRO A 120 -12.22 -2.16 -7.30
CA PRO A 120 -12.04 -0.91 -6.54
C PRO A 120 -11.74 -1.11 -5.05
N GLU A 121 -12.41 -2.03 -4.36
CA GLU A 121 -12.13 -2.35 -2.95
C GLU A 121 -10.73 -2.92 -2.75
N PHE A 122 -10.28 -3.81 -3.64
CA PHE A 122 -8.90 -4.27 -3.65
C PHE A 122 -7.90 -3.12 -3.85
N LEU A 123 -8.16 -2.23 -4.82
CA LEU A 123 -7.32 -1.05 -5.08
C LEU A 123 -7.26 -0.09 -3.88
N ARG A 124 -8.33 0.02 -3.09
CA ARG A 124 -8.33 0.77 -1.82
C ARG A 124 -7.47 0.09 -0.76
N ALA A 125 -7.49 -1.23 -0.70
CA ALA A 125 -6.69 -1.99 0.28
C ALA A 125 -5.18 -1.88 0.05
N ILE A 126 -4.75 -1.67 -1.20
CA ILE A 126 -3.34 -1.48 -1.55
C ILE A 126 -2.95 0.00 -1.72
N ASP A 127 -3.86 0.93 -1.47
CA ASP A 127 -3.59 2.36 -1.62
C ASP A 127 -2.54 2.81 -0.58
N PRO A 128 -1.35 3.30 -1.01
CA PRO A 128 -0.31 3.71 -0.08
C PRO A 128 -0.67 4.94 0.76
N ASN A 129 -1.76 5.64 0.39
CA ASN A 129 -2.25 6.79 1.15
C ASN A 129 -3.19 6.39 2.30
N GLN A 130 -3.51 5.10 2.45
CA GLN A 130 -4.37 4.61 3.52
C GLN A 130 -3.56 4.32 4.78
N PRO A 131 -4.10 4.61 5.99
CA PRO A 131 -3.44 4.29 7.25
C PRO A 131 -3.12 2.81 7.43
N GLN A 132 -3.94 1.94 6.82
CA GLN A 132 -3.85 0.48 6.91
C GLN A 132 -3.52 -0.16 5.55
N CYS A 133 -2.54 0.40 4.82
CA CYS A 133 -2.07 -0.21 3.57
C CYS A 133 -1.48 -1.61 3.83
N LEU A 134 -1.90 -2.60 3.05
CA LEU A 134 -1.44 -3.97 3.22
C LEU A 134 0.03 -4.15 2.79
N SER A 135 0.83 -4.77 3.67
CA SER A 135 2.20 -5.20 3.37
C SER A 135 2.23 -6.43 2.45
N THR A 136 3.41 -6.77 1.91
CA THR A 136 3.62 -7.97 1.09
C THR A 136 3.18 -9.26 1.77
N THR A 137 3.48 -9.43 3.06
CA THR A 137 3.04 -10.61 3.82
C THR A 137 1.52 -10.65 3.95
N GLN A 138 0.89 -9.49 4.20
CA GLN A 138 -0.56 -9.40 4.30
C GLN A 138 -1.25 -9.62 2.95
N LEU A 139 -0.65 -9.22 1.83
CA LEU A 139 -1.15 -9.52 0.50
C LEU A 139 -1.06 -11.01 0.16
N LYS A 140 0.03 -11.70 0.53
CA LYS A 140 0.13 -13.16 0.42
C LYS A 140 -0.97 -13.85 1.22
N GLN A 141 -1.25 -13.38 2.43
CA GLN A 141 -2.35 -13.89 3.26
C GLN A 141 -3.72 -13.61 2.63
N LEU A 142 -3.95 -12.39 2.14
CA LEU A 142 -5.19 -12.02 1.45
C LEU A 142 -5.44 -12.95 0.26
N ALA A 143 -4.45 -13.16 -0.61
CA ALA A 143 -4.56 -14.05 -1.76
C ALA A 143 -4.95 -15.48 -1.35
N LYS A 144 -4.33 -16.01 -0.29
CA LYS A 144 -4.65 -17.33 0.25
C LYS A 144 -6.09 -17.43 0.75
N VAL A 145 -6.56 -16.42 1.49
CA VAL A 145 -7.93 -16.44 2.03
C VAL A 145 -8.96 -16.24 0.92
N LEU A 146 -8.69 -15.41 -0.08
CA LEU A 146 -9.57 -15.25 -1.25
C LEU A 146 -9.75 -16.57 -2.02
N GLN A 147 -8.70 -17.38 -2.14
CA GLN A 147 -8.80 -18.73 -2.72
C GLN A 147 -9.74 -19.63 -1.89
N GLN A 148 -9.54 -19.66 -0.57
CA GLN A 148 -10.37 -20.48 0.34
C GLN A 148 -11.85 -20.05 0.35
N GLN A 149 -12.11 -18.74 0.25
CA GLN A 149 -13.47 -18.21 0.13
C GLN A 149 -14.08 -18.56 -1.23
N GLY A 150 -13.28 -18.58 -2.30
CA GLY A 150 -13.69 -19.10 -3.61
C GLY A 150 -14.05 -20.59 -3.57
N ASP A 151 -13.30 -21.41 -2.84
CA ASP A 151 -13.59 -22.86 -2.67
C ASP A 151 -14.93 -23.09 -1.95
N SER A 152 -15.30 -22.17 -1.05
CA SER A 152 -16.49 -22.29 -0.19
C SER A 152 -17.74 -21.62 -0.78
N ASN A 153 -17.62 -20.89 -1.89
CA ASN A 153 -18.71 -20.13 -2.49
C ASN A 153 -19.45 -20.95 -3.55
N SER A 154 -20.77 -20.99 -3.47
CA SER A 154 -21.63 -21.71 -4.41
C SER A 154 -21.84 -20.99 -5.75
N ASP A 155 -21.57 -19.68 -5.79
CA ASP A 155 -21.70 -18.85 -7.00
C ASP A 155 -20.44 -18.94 -7.86
N SER A 156 -20.58 -19.50 -9.06
CA SER A 156 -19.47 -19.74 -9.99
C SER A 156 -18.78 -18.46 -10.47
N ASP A 157 -19.54 -17.37 -10.62
CA ASP A 157 -19.01 -16.11 -11.15
C ASP A 157 -18.18 -15.41 -10.06
N VAL A 158 -18.71 -15.38 -8.83
CA VAL A 158 -17.98 -14.85 -7.67
C VAL A 158 -16.74 -15.69 -7.39
N GLN A 159 -16.86 -17.02 -7.45
CA GLN A 159 -15.73 -17.92 -7.28
C GLN A 159 -14.61 -17.62 -8.29
N GLN A 160 -14.94 -17.49 -9.58
CA GLN A 160 -13.96 -17.18 -10.61
C GLN A 160 -13.28 -15.83 -10.38
N GLU A 161 -14.04 -14.79 -10.00
CA GLU A 161 -13.47 -13.47 -9.71
C GLU A 161 -12.51 -13.49 -8.52
N LEU A 162 -12.85 -14.18 -7.43
CA LEU A 162 -11.99 -14.33 -6.26
C LEU A 162 -10.69 -15.07 -6.61
N TYR A 163 -10.77 -16.11 -7.45
CA TYR A 163 -9.59 -16.81 -7.96
C TYR A 163 -8.73 -15.93 -8.86
N GLN A 164 -9.33 -15.14 -9.75
CA GLN A 164 -8.58 -14.22 -10.61
C GLN A 164 -7.86 -13.15 -9.79
N LEU A 165 -8.52 -12.59 -8.76
CA LEU A 165 -7.92 -11.63 -7.85
C LEU A 165 -6.74 -12.24 -7.09
N ALA A 166 -6.93 -13.43 -6.50
CA ALA A 166 -5.86 -14.13 -5.78
C ALA A 166 -4.68 -14.53 -6.67
N ALA A 167 -4.97 -15.01 -7.89
CA ALA A 167 -3.94 -15.35 -8.87
C ALA A 167 -3.14 -14.11 -9.29
N GLY A 168 -3.82 -12.99 -9.54
CA GLY A 168 -3.19 -11.73 -9.87
C GLY A 168 -2.30 -11.20 -8.74
N ILE A 169 -2.75 -11.31 -7.48
CA ILE A 169 -1.93 -10.93 -6.31
C ILE A 169 -0.65 -11.75 -6.25
N ASN A 170 -0.76 -13.08 -6.32
CA ASN A 170 0.40 -13.97 -6.24
C ASN A 170 1.38 -13.74 -7.41
N ARG A 171 0.87 -13.57 -8.63
CA ARG A 171 1.70 -13.28 -9.80
C ARG A 171 2.37 -11.91 -9.69
N GLY A 172 1.64 -10.88 -9.26
CA GLY A 172 2.17 -9.53 -9.05
C GLY A 172 3.34 -9.51 -8.07
N LEU A 173 3.18 -10.17 -6.93
CA LEU A 173 4.23 -10.29 -5.92
C LEU A 173 5.44 -11.09 -6.46
N ALA A 174 5.22 -12.19 -7.18
CA ALA A 174 6.30 -12.97 -7.78
C ALA A 174 7.04 -12.19 -8.88
N SER A 175 6.32 -11.40 -9.69
CA SER A 175 6.90 -10.52 -10.71
C SER A 175 7.72 -9.39 -10.07
N TRP A 176 7.23 -8.82 -8.96
CA TRP A 176 7.99 -7.85 -8.16
C TRP A 176 9.27 -8.45 -7.59
N GLU A 177 9.21 -9.64 -6.97
CA GLU A 177 10.40 -10.31 -6.40
C GLU A 177 11.52 -10.48 -7.43
N ARG A 178 11.20 -10.74 -8.70
CA ARG A 178 12.20 -10.83 -9.80
C ARG A 178 12.75 -9.47 -10.24
N VAL A 179 11.92 -8.43 -10.22
CA VAL A 179 12.31 -7.08 -10.67
C VAL A 179 13.08 -6.32 -9.59
N GLN A 180 12.79 -6.57 -8.31
CA GLN A 180 13.33 -5.83 -7.17
C GLN A 180 14.87 -5.75 -7.18
N ASP A 181 15.55 -6.86 -7.46
CA ASP A 181 17.03 -6.92 -7.47
C ASP A 181 17.66 -6.11 -8.62
N GLN A 182 16.89 -5.89 -9.69
CA GLN A 182 17.29 -5.14 -10.89
C GLN A 182 16.59 -3.79 -10.97
N LEU A 183 15.99 -3.32 -9.86
CA LEU A 183 15.18 -2.10 -9.86
C LEU A 183 15.98 -0.87 -10.27
N VAL A 184 17.23 -0.79 -9.80
CA VAL A 184 18.14 0.34 -9.99
C VAL A 184 19.42 -0.06 -10.71
N SER A 185 19.54 -1.30 -11.21
CA SER A 185 20.75 -1.75 -11.89
C SER A 185 21.07 -0.91 -13.13
N TRP A 186 20.02 -0.50 -13.86
CA TRP A 186 20.11 0.40 -15.01
C TRP A 186 20.72 1.77 -14.68
N ILE A 187 20.65 2.24 -13.43
CA ILE A 187 21.23 3.53 -13.01
C ILE A 187 22.76 3.46 -13.00
N TYR A 188 23.34 2.31 -12.68
CA TYR A 188 24.80 2.15 -12.65
C TYR A 188 25.39 1.96 -14.06
N ASP A 189 24.58 1.51 -15.00
CA ASP A 189 24.94 1.34 -16.41
C ASP A 189 24.74 2.62 -17.24
N GLN A 190 24.08 3.64 -16.69
CA GLN A 190 23.89 4.95 -17.30
C GLN A 190 24.79 5.96 -16.58
N GLY A 191 25.58 6.72 -17.35
CA GLY A 191 26.41 7.81 -16.80
C GLY A 191 25.58 9.00 -16.27
N GLU A 192 25.88 10.21 -16.73
CA GLU A 192 25.30 11.44 -16.15
C GLU A 192 23.80 11.68 -16.45
N THR A 193 23.16 10.90 -17.33
CA THR A 193 21.75 11.08 -17.72
C THR A 193 20.82 10.14 -16.96
N LEU A 194 20.34 10.58 -15.79
CA LEU A 194 19.36 9.82 -14.99
C LEU A 194 17.93 10.23 -15.34
N GLY A 195 17.08 9.27 -15.74
CA GLY A 195 15.64 9.49 -15.94
C GLY A 195 14.97 8.52 -16.91
N PHE A 196 13.66 8.69 -17.12
CA PHE A 196 12.84 7.87 -18.01
C PHE A 196 12.77 8.41 -19.47
N ALA A 197 13.49 9.48 -19.79
CA ALA A 197 13.40 10.16 -21.08
C ALA A 197 14.74 10.12 -21.82
N GLY A 198 14.73 9.60 -23.06
CA GLY A 198 15.85 9.73 -24.00
C GLY A 198 17.02 8.75 -23.81
N THR A 199 16.85 7.67 -23.05
CA THR A 199 17.90 6.68 -22.81
C THR A 199 18.09 5.76 -24.03
N SER A 200 19.34 5.48 -24.42
CA SER A 200 19.63 4.53 -25.51
C SER A 200 19.03 3.15 -25.21
N ALA A 201 18.42 2.50 -26.20
CA ALA A 201 17.61 1.28 -26.06
C ALA A 201 18.29 0.07 -25.35
N LYS A 202 19.60 0.10 -25.12
CA LYS A 202 20.34 -0.97 -24.41
C LYS A 202 20.34 -0.84 -22.88
N SER A 203 20.16 0.36 -22.33
CA SER A 203 20.23 0.61 -20.88
C SER A 203 18.93 1.17 -20.28
N ASP A 204 17.83 1.16 -21.04
CA ASP A 204 16.53 1.66 -20.59
C ASP A 204 15.92 0.77 -19.47
N PRO A 205 15.42 1.34 -18.35
CA PRO A 205 14.81 0.60 -17.25
C PRO A 205 13.72 -0.38 -17.69
N TRP A 206 12.83 0.04 -18.60
CA TRP A 206 11.73 -0.82 -19.06
C TRP A 206 12.23 -2.06 -19.80
N THR A 207 13.28 -1.90 -20.59
CA THR A 207 13.98 -3.02 -21.25
C THR A 207 14.58 -3.98 -20.23
N VAL A 208 15.25 -3.48 -19.19
CA VAL A 208 15.86 -4.30 -18.14
C VAL A 208 14.78 -5.09 -17.38
N TRP A 209 13.72 -4.42 -16.92
CA TRP A 209 12.65 -5.06 -16.17
C TRP A 209 11.84 -6.05 -17.02
N SER A 210 11.64 -5.77 -18.32
CA SER A 210 10.90 -6.69 -19.22
C SER A 210 11.54 -8.08 -19.32
N LYS A 211 12.87 -8.19 -19.12
CA LYS A 211 13.60 -9.46 -19.18
C LYS A 211 13.36 -10.34 -17.93
N GLN A 212 12.89 -9.74 -16.83
CA GLN A 212 12.61 -10.44 -15.58
C GLN A 212 11.17 -10.94 -15.48
N LEU A 213 10.30 -10.48 -16.38
CA LEU A 213 8.88 -10.83 -16.39
C LEU A 213 8.65 -12.14 -17.15
N THR A 214 7.62 -12.88 -16.73
CA THR A 214 7.20 -14.13 -17.38
C THR A 214 5.91 -13.97 -18.20
N HIS A 215 5.05 -12.99 -17.84
CA HIS A 215 3.76 -12.82 -18.50
C HIS A 215 3.91 -12.13 -19.86
N PRO A 216 3.51 -12.75 -21.00
CA PRO A 216 3.78 -12.21 -22.33
C PRO A 216 3.24 -10.80 -22.58
N GLN A 217 2.03 -10.50 -22.09
CA GLN A 217 1.41 -9.19 -22.28
C GLN A 217 2.17 -8.08 -21.54
N LEU A 218 2.67 -8.36 -20.33
CA LEU A 218 3.42 -7.39 -19.53
C LEU A 218 4.80 -7.15 -20.14
N ILE A 219 5.45 -8.21 -20.64
CA ILE A 219 6.71 -8.10 -21.40
C ILE A 219 6.49 -7.19 -22.62
N GLN A 220 5.42 -7.40 -23.38
CA GLN A 220 5.12 -6.58 -24.56
C GLN A 220 4.81 -5.13 -24.20
N LEU A 221 4.07 -4.88 -23.11
CA LEU A 221 3.81 -3.53 -22.62
C LEU A 221 5.12 -2.82 -22.27
N PHE A 222 6.01 -3.45 -21.49
CA PHE A 222 7.27 -2.84 -21.09
C PHE A 222 8.19 -2.57 -22.29
N ARG A 223 8.20 -3.48 -23.28
CA ARG A 223 8.92 -3.25 -24.55
C ARG A 223 8.32 -2.12 -25.37
N ALA A 224 7.01 -1.99 -25.43
CA ALA A 224 6.35 -0.88 -26.12
C ALA A 224 6.73 0.47 -25.47
N ILE A 225 6.74 0.52 -24.13
CA ILE A 225 7.20 1.71 -23.40
C ILE A 225 8.67 2.01 -23.70
N ALA A 226 9.55 1.00 -23.68
CA ALA A 226 10.97 1.14 -24.01
C ALA A 226 11.20 1.71 -25.42
N LEU A 227 10.33 1.36 -26.37
CA LEU A 227 10.37 1.83 -27.76
C LEU A 227 9.68 3.19 -27.97
N ASN A 228 9.21 3.84 -26.89
CA ASN A 228 8.39 5.06 -26.93
C ASN A 228 7.11 4.90 -27.80
N GLU A 229 6.55 3.70 -27.88
CA GLU A 229 5.23 3.50 -28.49
C GLU A 229 4.14 4.16 -27.62
N SER A 230 3.04 4.55 -28.26
CA SER A 230 1.87 5.10 -27.56
C SER A 230 1.23 4.04 -26.66
N VAL A 231 1.33 4.20 -25.33
CA VAL A 231 0.78 3.23 -24.37
C VAL A 231 -0.75 3.15 -24.48
N SER A 232 -1.43 4.25 -24.81
CA SER A 232 -2.88 4.23 -25.01
C SER A 232 -3.28 3.42 -26.24
N GLU A 233 -2.52 3.51 -27.34
CA GLU A 233 -2.76 2.68 -28.53
C GLU A 233 -2.41 1.22 -28.26
N PHE A 234 -1.34 0.95 -27.52
CA PHE A 234 -0.99 -0.39 -27.07
C PHE A 234 -2.10 -1.02 -26.25
N ALA A 235 -2.62 -0.31 -25.24
CA ALA A 235 -3.69 -0.83 -24.39
C ALA A 235 -5.00 -1.02 -25.16
N ALA A 236 -5.31 -0.16 -26.14
CA ALA A 236 -6.50 -0.32 -26.99
C ALA A 236 -6.46 -1.58 -27.88
N ARG A 237 -5.27 -2.08 -28.25
CA ARG A 237 -5.10 -3.32 -29.03
C ARG A 237 -4.99 -4.59 -28.18
N MET A 238 -4.99 -4.50 -26.85
CA MET A 238 -4.90 -5.68 -25.98
C MET A 238 -6.19 -6.49 -26.03
N SER A 239 -6.12 -7.72 -26.55
CA SER A 239 -7.30 -8.56 -26.81
C SER A 239 -7.61 -9.62 -25.76
N ALA A 240 -6.77 -9.80 -24.74
CA ALA A 240 -6.90 -10.91 -23.80
C ALA A 240 -6.45 -10.54 -22.38
N LEU A 241 -6.68 -9.31 -21.94
CA LEU A 241 -6.35 -8.92 -20.57
C LEU A 241 -7.44 -9.42 -19.63
N ASP A 242 -7.10 -10.37 -18.76
CA ASP A 242 -7.98 -10.82 -17.68
C ASP A 242 -7.71 -10.04 -16.39
N SER A 243 -8.62 -10.12 -15.42
CA SER A 243 -8.48 -9.41 -14.15
C SER A 243 -7.23 -9.85 -13.38
N SER A 244 -6.79 -11.11 -13.54
CA SER A 244 -5.57 -11.60 -12.89
C SER A 244 -4.31 -10.89 -13.43
N THR A 245 -4.18 -10.73 -14.75
CA THR A 245 -3.06 -10.02 -15.37
C THR A 245 -3.14 -8.52 -15.08
N TRP A 246 -4.34 -7.94 -15.05
CA TRP A 246 -4.50 -6.52 -14.68
C TRP A 246 -4.06 -6.26 -13.24
N VAL A 247 -4.42 -7.13 -12.28
CA VAL A 247 -3.98 -7.06 -10.89
C VAL A 247 -2.47 -7.27 -10.76
N GLU A 248 -1.89 -8.20 -11.53
CA GLU A 248 -0.44 -8.38 -11.61
C GLU A 248 0.26 -7.07 -12.04
N LEU A 249 -0.26 -6.41 -13.08
CA LEU A 249 0.26 -5.14 -13.59
C LEU A 249 0.20 -4.03 -12.52
N VAL A 250 -0.92 -3.92 -11.81
CA VAL A 250 -1.09 -2.91 -10.74
C VAL A 250 -0.04 -3.08 -9.66
N ILE A 251 0.06 -4.27 -9.08
CA ILE A 251 1.01 -4.56 -8.01
C ILE A 251 2.43 -4.30 -8.50
N LEU A 252 2.78 -4.80 -9.68
CA LEU A 252 4.11 -4.65 -10.25
C LEU A 252 4.51 -3.18 -10.42
N LEU A 253 3.69 -2.39 -11.12
CA LEU A 253 4.01 -0.98 -11.39
C LEU A 253 3.99 -0.15 -10.12
N GLN A 254 3.07 -0.42 -9.19
CA GLN A 254 3.01 0.28 -7.92
C GLN A 254 4.27 0.02 -7.09
N TYR A 255 4.73 -1.23 -7.00
CA TYR A 255 5.93 -1.57 -6.24
C TYR A 255 7.20 -1.03 -6.90
N ILE A 256 7.29 -1.03 -8.24
CA ILE A 256 8.39 -0.36 -8.96
C ILE A 256 8.41 1.13 -8.63
N GLN A 257 7.27 1.81 -8.74
CA GLN A 257 7.15 3.24 -8.46
C GLN A 257 7.54 3.59 -7.02
N GLN A 258 7.02 2.83 -6.04
CA GLN A 258 7.33 3.04 -4.63
C GLN A 258 8.79 2.72 -4.31
N GLY A 259 9.33 1.63 -4.85
CA GLY A 259 10.72 1.23 -4.65
C GLY A 259 11.70 2.27 -5.19
N LEU A 260 11.42 2.82 -6.38
CA LEU A 260 12.23 3.89 -6.98
C LEU A 260 12.16 5.17 -6.16
N VAL A 261 10.97 5.63 -5.78
CA VAL A 261 10.82 6.82 -4.94
C VAL A 261 11.52 6.64 -3.60
N ALA A 262 11.38 5.47 -2.96
CA ALA A 262 12.05 5.18 -1.70
C ALA A 262 13.59 5.16 -1.84
N TRP A 263 14.10 4.71 -2.98
CA TRP A 263 15.53 4.74 -3.28
C TRP A 263 16.03 6.17 -3.54
N PHE A 264 15.33 6.93 -4.39
CA PHE A 264 15.67 8.32 -4.71
C PHE A 264 15.58 9.26 -3.50
N ASP A 265 14.56 9.11 -2.65
CA ASP A 265 14.40 9.89 -1.42
C ASP A 265 15.51 9.62 -0.39
N ARG A 266 16.22 8.48 -0.50
CA ARG A 266 17.35 8.10 0.36
C ARG A 266 18.72 8.54 -0.17
N LEU A 267 18.81 9.19 -1.33
CA LEU A 267 20.08 9.68 -1.88
C LEU A 267 20.65 10.82 -1.01
N VAL A 268 21.46 10.44 -0.01
CA VAL A 268 22.01 11.33 1.04
C VAL A 268 22.92 12.43 0.47
N TYR A 269 23.63 12.16 -0.63
CA TYR A 269 24.67 13.04 -1.15
C TYR A 269 24.15 14.14 -2.10
N ASP A 270 22.91 14.02 -2.61
CA ASP A 270 22.28 15.09 -3.40
C ASP A 270 20.75 15.04 -3.26
N ALA A 271 20.25 15.66 -2.19
CA ALA A 271 18.81 15.74 -1.91
C ALA A 271 18.01 16.45 -3.02
N LYS A 272 18.65 17.32 -3.83
CA LYS A 272 17.96 18.00 -4.94
C LYS A 272 17.80 17.07 -6.14
N VAL A 273 18.82 16.29 -6.48
CA VAL A 273 18.74 15.26 -7.53
C VAL A 273 17.77 14.15 -7.12
N GLY A 274 17.82 13.69 -5.86
CA GLY A 274 16.87 12.71 -5.32
C GLY A 274 15.43 13.18 -5.44
N ALA A 275 15.12 14.40 -4.97
CA ALA A 275 13.78 14.98 -5.10
C ALA A 275 13.33 15.08 -6.58
N LYS A 276 14.21 15.53 -7.48
CA LYS A 276 13.90 15.63 -8.93
C LYS A 276 13.55 14.26 -9.53
N LEU A 277 14.28 13.21 -9.19
CA LEU A 277 14.03 11.85 -9.68
C LEU A 277 12.75 11.27 -9.09
N SER A 278 12.46 11.51 -7.80
CA SER A 278 11.18 11.13 -7.20
C SER A 278 10.00 11.82 -7.86
N ILE A 279 10.07 13.13 -8.11
CA ILE A 279 9.03 13.88 -8.83
C ILE A 279 8.83 13.31 -10.23
N SER A 280 9.92 13.07 -10.96
CA SER A 280 9.88 12.49 -12.31
C SER A 280 9.20 11.12 -12.31
N THR A 281 9.46 10.31 -11.27
CA THR A 281 8.86 8.98 -11.10
C THR A 281 7.35 9.09 -10.86
N PHE A 282 6.91 9.97 -9.94
CA PHE A 282 5.46 10.20 -9.72
C PHE A 282 4.76 10.62 -11.01
N LEU A 283 5.30 11.60 -11.73
CA LEU A 283 4.69 12.12 -12.95
C LEU A 283 4.68 11.09 -14.09
N ALA A 284 5.78 10.36 -14.29
CA ALA A 284 5.87 9.34 -15.34
C ALA A 284 4.84 8.22 -15.12
N PHE A 285 4.72 7.73 -13.89
CA PHE A 285 3.75 6.67 -13.57
C PHE A 285 2.30 7.19 -13.60
N SER A 286 2.03 8.44 -13.18
CA SER A 286 0.69 9.03 -13.33
C SER A 286 0.28 9.17 -14.80
N ILE A 287 1.19 9.59 -15.68
CA ILE A 287 0.92 9.63 -17.13
C ILE A 287 0.70 8.22 -17.67
N LEU A 288 1.54 7.25 -17.29
CA LEU A 288 1.42 5.86 -17.73
C LEU A 288 0.03 5.31 -17.42
N TRP A 289 -0.43 5.45 -16.17
CA TRP A 289 -1.76 5.00 -15.76
C TRP A 289 -2.90 5.76 -16.46
N SER A 290 -2.74 7.05 -16.71
CA SER A 290 -3.71 7.83 -17.48
C SER A 290 -3.80 7.39 -18.95
N GLN A 291 -2.67 7.01 -19.56
CA GLN A 291 -2.63 6.46 -20.91
C GLN A 291 -3.25 5.06 -20.96
N LEU A 292 -2.96 4.20 -19.98
CA LEU A 292 -3.60 2.91 -19.83
C LEU A 292 -5.12 3.03 -19.67
N ALA A 293 -5.59 3.96 -18.83
CA ALA A 293 -7.02 4.23 -18.66
C ALA A 293 -7.70 4.56 -20.00
N ARG A 294 -7.13 5.49 -20.77
CA ARG A 294 -7.63 5.86 -22.11
C ARG A 294 -7.62 4.70 -23.07
N GLY A 295 -6.54 3.91 -23.08
CA GLY A 295 -6.42 2.76 -23.96
C GLY A 295 -7.44 1.67 -23.63
N PHE A 296 -7.63 1.35 -22.35
CA PHE A 296 -8.68 0.41 -21.92
C PHE A 296 -10.06 0.92 -22.26
N ALA A 297 -10.35 2.21 -22.06
CA ALA A 297 -11.62 2.82 -22.47
C ALA A 297 -11.88 2.74 -23.99
N GLN A 298 -10.86 2.50 -24.82
CA GLN A 298 -10.98 2.37 -26.28
C GLN A 298 -10.77 0.93 -26.77
N ALA A 299 -10.52 -0.02 -25.87
CA ALA A 299 -10.20 -1.40 -26.22
C ALA A 299 -11.44 -2.15 -26.72
N THR A 300 -11.55 -2.30 -28.04
CA THR A 300 -12.70 -2.96 -28.68
C THR A 300 -12.71 -4.48 -28.50
N ALA A 301 -11.57 -5.07 -28.15
CA ALA A 301 -11.43 -6.50 -27.91
C ALA A 301 -11.77 -6.92 -26.47
N LEU A 302 -11.90 -5.97 -25.54
CA LEU A 302 -12.40 -6.22 -24.19
C LEU A 302 -13.92 -6.14 -24.15
N ASN A 303 -14.56 -6.91 -23.27
CA ASN A 303 -15.99 -6.73 -23.02
C ASN A 303 -16.24 -5.41 -22.26
N ALA A 304 -17.45 -4.87 -22.34
CA ALA A 304 -17.80 -3.58 -21.76
C ALA A 304 -17.56 -3.52 -20.23
N PHE A 305 -17.71 -4.66 -19.54
CA PHE A 305 -17.46 -4.76 -18.11
C PHE A 305 -15.97 -4.54 -17.78
N HIS A 306 -15.05 -5.32 -18.36
CA HIS A 306 -13.61 -5.18 -18.16
C HIS A 306 -13.08 -3.85 -18.71
N GLN A 307 -13.62 -3.36 -19.83
CA GLN A 307 -13.28 -2.06 -20.41
C GLN A 307 -13.48 -0.94 -19.37
N SER A 308 -14.66 -0.91 -18.74
CA SER A 308 -14.98 0.05 -17.68
C SER A 308 -14.14 -0.20 -16.43
N GLN A 309 -14.10 -1.44 -15.94
CA GLN A 309 -13.43 -1.80 -14.69
C GLN A 309 -11.93 -1.48 -14.71
N PHE A 310 -11.24 -1.78 -15.80
CA PHE A 310 -9.80 -1.51 -15.96
C PHE A 310 -9.50 -0.04 -16.21
N SER A 311 -10.36 0.65 -16.97
CA SER A 311 -10.25 2.10 -17.17
C SER A 311 -10.41 2.86 -15.85
N GLU A 312 -11.50 2.60 -15.11
CA GLU A 312 -11.74 3.23 -13.81
C GLU A 312 -10.67 2.86 -12.78
N GLY A 313 -10.24 1.59 -12.76
CA GLY A 313 -9.14 1.17 -11.90
C GLY A 313 -7.83 1.92 -12.19
N ALA A 314 -7.49 2.13 -13.46
CA ALA A 314 -6.31 2.90 -13.86
C ALA A 314 -6.41 4.39 -13.48
N ILE A 315 -7.62 4.97 -13.57
CA ILE A 315 -7.89 6.33 -13.06
C ILE A 315 -7.70 6.39 -11.54
N GLN A 316 -8.24 5.41 -10.81
CA GLN A 316 -8.09 5.33 -9.35
C GLN A 316 -6.61 5.24 -8.96
N VAL A 317 -5.81 4.40 -9.61
CA VAL A 317 -4.36 4.29 -9.34
C VAL A 317 -3.65 5.61 -9.66
N THR A 318 -4.01 6.29 -10.76
CA THR A 318 -3.48 7.63 -11.08
C THR A 318 -3.70 8.60 -9.93
N LEU A 319 -4.92 8.63 -9.37
CA LEU A 319 -5.27 9.51 -8.25
C LEU A 319 -4.52 9.16 -6.97
N GLN A 320 -4.28 7.87 -6.69
CA GLN A 320 -3.50 7.43 -5.55
C GLN A 320 -2.04 7.90 -5.65
N ILE A 321 -1.42 7.75 -6.82
CA ILE A 321 -0.04 8.22 -7.07
C ILE A 321 0.05 9.73 -6.85
N LEU A 322 -0.92 10.46 -7.40
CA LEU A 322 -1.02 11.90 -7.29
C LEU A 322 -1.21 12.38 -5.83
N ARG A 323 -2.05 11.70 -5.05
CA ARG A 323 -2.22 11.97 -3.62
C ARG A 323 -0.91 11.73 -2.86
N SER A 324 -0.22 10.63 -3.15
CA SER A 324 1.07 10.31 -2.54
C SER A 324 2.14 11.35 -2.89
N PHE A 325 2.10 11.89 -4.11
CA PHE A 325 2.98 12.96 -4.54
C PHE A 325 2.70 14.27 -3.80
N ALA A 326 1.43 14.65 -3.66
CA ALA A 326 1.02 15.88 -2.98
C ALA A 326 1.41 15.90 -1.49
N GLN A 327 1.58 14.73 -0.86
CA GLN A 327 1.98 14.62 0.54
C GLN A 327 3.50 14.73 0.77
N ARG A 328 4.32 14.78 -0.29
CA ARG A 328 5.79 14.81 -0.16
C ARG A 328 6.31 16.17 0.34
N PRO A 329 7.44 16.19 1.07
CA PRO A 329 8.00 17.43 1.63
C PRO A 329 8.47 18.42 0.56
N TYR A 330 8.80 17.94 -0.65
CA TYR A 330 9.17 18.78 -1.80
C TYR A 330 7.95 19.30 -2.59
N PHE A 331 6.73 19.15 -2.07
CA PHE A 331 5.51 19.68 -2.68
C PHE A 331 4.99 20.93 -1.91
N PRO A 332 4.55 22.01 -2.58
CA PRO A 332 4.42 22.18 -4.04
C PRO A 332 5.76 22.49 -4.71
N LEU A 333 5.87 22.22 -6.00
CA LEU A 333 7.07 22.56 -6.77
C LEU A 333 7.17 24.09 -6.83
N TYR A 334 8.22 24.69 -6.28
CA TYR A 334 8.48 26.13 -6.41
C TYR A 334 9.59 26.39 -7.43
N GLY A 335 9.41 27.44 -8.25
CA GLY A 335 10.43 28.28 -8.92
C GLY A 335 11.49 27.62 -9.80
N GLY A 336 12.32 26.71 -9.26
CA GLY A 336 13.44 26.08 -9.96
C GLY A 336 13.17 24.64 -10.42
N VAL A 337 12.27 23.93 -9.76
CA VAL A 337 11.96 22.53 -10.12
C VAL A 337 11.13 22.47 -11.41
N PHE A 338 10.25 23.44 -11.65
CA PHE A 338 9.52 23.59 -12.92
C PHE A 338 10.43 23.87 -14.12
N ALA A 339 11.46 24.69 -13.94
CA ALA A 339 12.45 24.98 -14.98
C ALA A 339 13.30 23.75 -15.35
N SER A 340 13.30 22.73 -14.48
CA SER A 340 14.06 21.48 -14.67
C SER A 340 13.33 20.44 -15.51
N PHE A 341 12.05 20.67 -15.86
CA PHE A 341 11.25 19.78 -16.71
C PHE A 341 11.08 20.39 -18.11
N PRO A 342 11.32 19.62 -19.19
CA PRO A 342 10.99 20.06 -20.54
C PRO A 342 9.51 20.45 -20.64
N GLY A 343 9.20 21.61 -21.24
CA GLY A 343 7.82 22.13 -21.35
C GLY A 343 6.84 21.17 -22.04
N SER A 344 7.33 20.27 -22.91
CA SER A 344 6.52 19.21 -23.55
C SER A 344 6.07 18.12 -22.56
N GLN A 345 6.90 17.75 -21.58
CA GLN A 345 6.55 16.77 -20.55
C GLN A 345 5.47 17.33 -19.63
N LEU A 346 5.62 18.59 -19.19
CA LEU A 346 4.60 19.26 -18.37
C LEU A 346 3.26 19.40 -19.12
N ARG A 347 3.27 19.76 -20.41
CA ARG A 347 2.05 19.82 -21.22
C ARG A 347 1.37 18.45 -21.36
N SER A 348 2.17 17.40 -21.53
CA SER A 348 1.67 16.01 -21.56
C SER A 348 1.01 15.64 -20.23
N VAL A 349 1.69 15.90 -19.09
CA VAL A 349 1.14 15.69 -17.74
C VAL A 349 -0.24 16.35 -17.60
N VAL A 350 -0.35 17.64 -17.91
CA VAL A 350 -1.62 18.37 -17.77
C VAL A 350 -2.72 17.75 -18.63
N ASN A 351 -2.44 17.46 -19.90
CA ASN A 351 -3.42 16.87 -20.81
C ASN A 351 -3.90 15.48 -20.36
N TYR A 352 -3.04 14.67 -19.75
CA TYR A 352 -3.40 13.32 -19.29
C TYR A 352 -4.09 13.33 -17.93
N LEU A 353 -3.76 14.28 -17.05
CA LEU A 353 -4.31 14.37 -15.70
C LEU A 353 -5.65 15.10 -15.59
N ASP A 354 -6.07 15.83 -16.61
CA ASP A 354 -7.33 16.59 -16.60
C ASP A 354 -8.55 15.72 -16.25
N GLU A 355 -8.70 14.56 -16.90
CA GLU A 355 -9.84 13.66 -16.67
C GLU A 355 -9.84 13.01 -15.28
N PRO A 356 -8.73 12.39 -14.80
CA PRO A 356 -8.66 11.91 -13.43
C PRO A 356 -8.96 13.00 -12.39
N LEU A 357 -8.39 14.20 -12.56
CA LEU A 357 -8.55 15.29 -11.59
C LEU A 357 -9.97 15.87 -11.57
N LYS A 358 -10.69 15.88 -12.71
CA LYS A 358 -12.12 16.24 -12.73
C LYS A 358 -12.95 15.31 -11.85
N ARG A 359 -12.66 14.01 -11.90
CA ARG A 359 -13.38 12.96 -11.16
C ARG A 359 -13.00 12.85 -9.68
N ALA A 360 -11.82 13.32 -9.30
CA ALA A 360 -11.38 13.29 -7.91
C ALA A 360 -12.29 14.13 -7.00
N GLU A 361 -12.59 13.63 -5.79
CA GLU A 361 -13.28 14.41 -4.76
C GLU A 361 -12.51 15.69 -4.40
N GLY A 362 -13.22 16.71 -3.91
CA GLY A 362 -12.67 18.03 -3.57
C GLY A 362 -11.77 18.04 -2.34
N THR A 363 -10.63 17.33 -2.38
CA THR A 363 -9.68 17.24 -1.26
C THR A 363 -8.60 18.32 -1.33
N GLN A 364 -7.90 18.54 -0.21
CA GLN A 364 -6.77 19.46 -0.14
C GLN A 364 -5.63 19.05 -1.10
N GLU A 365 -5.42 17.76 -1.30
CA GLU A 365 -4.44 17.22 -2.25
C GLU A 365 -4.83 17.53 -3.70
N LYS A 366 -6.12 17.42 -4.05
CA LYS A 366 -6.61 17.85 -5.37
C LYS A 366 -6.35 19.33 -5.59
N ALA A 367 -6.68 20.18 -4.63
CA ALA A 367 -6.43 21.62 -4.72
C ALA A 367 -4.93 21.94 -4.91
N ARG A 368 -4.07 21.21 -4.19
CA ARG A 368 -2.61 21.29 -4.31
C ARG A 368 -2.11 20.93 -5.72
N ILE A 369 -2.63 19.86 -6.31
CA ILE A 369 -2.25 19.42 -7.67
C ILE A 369 -2.81 20.36 -8.75
N LEU A 370 -4.07 20.80 -8.62
CA LEU A 370 -4.64 21.78 -9.55
C LEU A 370 -3.90 23.12 -9.48
N THR A 371 -3.45 23.54 -8.29
CA THR A 371 -2.60 24.73 -8.13
C THR A 371 -1.27 24.56 -8.86
N LEU A 372 -0.66 23.37 -8.81
CA LEU A 372 0.56 23.04 -9.54
C LEU A 372 0.34 23.15 -11.06
N ILE A 373 -0.74 22.55 -11.56
CA ILE A 373 -1.11 22.56 -12.97
C ILE A 373 -1.39 23.99 -13.44
N GLY A 374 -2.23 24.74 -12.74
CA GLY A 374 -2.54 26.13 -13.09
C GLY A 374 -1.30 27.03 -13.04
N SER A 375 -0.37 26.80 -12.09
CA SER A 375 0.90 27.52 -12.05
C SER A 375 1.80 27.18 -13.24
N SER A 376 1.84 25.92 -13.66
CA SER A 376 2.54 25.47 -14.87
C SER A 376 1.93 26.07 -16.14
N GLU A 377 0.61 26.08 -16.27
CA GLU A 377 -0.08 26.67 -17.42
C GLU A 377 0.13 28.18 -17.51
N ARG A 378 0.13 28.91 -16.38
CA ARG A 378 0.51 30.34 -16.34
C ARG A 378 1.95 30.56 -16.78
N ALA A 379 2.90 29.76 -16.30
CA ALA A 379 4.30 29.86 -16.69
C ALA A 379 4.50 29.57 -18.19
N GLN A 380 3.60 28.81 -18.82
CA GLN A 380 3.58 28.50 -20.25
C GLN A 380 2.76 29.49 -21.09
N GLY A 381 2.17 30.54 -20.49
CA GLY A 381 1.35 31.54 -21.17
C GLY A 381 -0.09 31.11 -21.51
N LEU A 382 -0.56 29.97 -20.97
CA LEU A 382 -1.91 29.43 -21.18
C LEU A 382 -2.90 29.97 -20.12
N LEU A 383 -3.10 31.29 -20.10
CA LEU A 383 -3.85 31.98 -19.05
C LEU A 383 -5.33 31.58 -18.95
N ASP A 384 -5.96 31.15 -20.04
CA ASP A 384 -7.37 30.77 -20.05
C ASP A 384 -7.63 29.35 -19.51
N ARG A 385 -6.65 28.45 -19.58
CA ARG A 385 -6.74 27.12 -18.96
C ARG A 385 -6.38 27.12 -17.48
N ALA A 386 -5.55 28.08 -17.06
CA ALA A 386 -5.08 28.22 -15.69
C ALA A 386 -6.07 28.88 -14.72
N LYS A 387 -7.26 29.25 -15.20
CA LYS A 387 -8.41 29.76 -14.44
C LYS A 387 -9.35 28.61 -14.15
#